data_AF-A0A4U9REV7-F1
#
_entry.id   AF-A0A4U9REV7-F1
#
_cell.length_a   1.000
_cell.length_b   1.000
_cell.length_c   1.000
_cell.angle_alpha   90.00
_cell.angle_beta   90.00
_cell.angle_gamma   90.00
#
_symmetry.space_group_name_H-M   'P 1'
#
loop_
_entity.id
_entity.type
_entity.pdbx_description
1 polymer ?
#
loop_
_entity_poly.entity_id
_entity_poly.type
_entity_poly.pdbx_seq_one_letter_code
_entity_poly.pdbx_strand_id
1 'polypeptide(L)'
;MFKKEEVMTVEEFLQMEKVKEIETYLSKNKNMEKVFVFMLGSLMYCQNVMACNADLSKVNKAGNVILNIVQTFGYWACIVLCIIDLLKHLFDGNTKNIGKIVSGYVVAFSAFYFIPWIFDIIKSIFK
;
A
#
# COMPACT_ATOMS: atom_id res chain seq x y z
N MET A 1 -10.97 -55.49 -3.94
CA MET A 1 -11.36 -54.12 -3.56
C MET A 1 -11.12 -53.25 -4.78
N PHE A 2 -12.15 -53.01 -5.60
CA PHE A 2 -12.00 -52.30 -6.88
C PHE A 2 -11.70 -50.82 -6.60
N LYS A 3 -10.52 -50.36 -7.05
CA LYS A 3 -10.15 -48.95 -7.02
C LYS A 3 -11.09 -48.24 -8.00
N LYS A 4 -11.96 -47.36 -7.48
CA LYS A 4 -12.86 -46.56 -8.29
C LYS A 4 -11.98 -45.66 -9.16
N GLU A 5 -12.03 -45.83 -10.48
CA GLU A 5 -11.36 -44.90 -11.40
C GLU A 5 -12.09 -43.56 -11.28
N GLU A 6 -11.42 -42.55 -10.74
CA GLU A 6 -11.92 -41.19 -10.72
C GLU A 6 -11.86 -40.66 -12.16
N VAL A 7 -13.00 -40.72 -12.84
CA VAL A 7 -13.19 -40.05 -14.13
C VAL A 7 -13.20 -38.55 -13.88
N MET A 8 -12.09 -37.92 -14.26
CA MET A 8 -11.86 -36.50 -14.15
C MET A 8 -12.12 -35.83 -15.50
N THR A 9 -12.73 -34.65 -15.50
CA THR A 9 -12.88 -33.86 -16.72
C THR A 9 -11.51 -33.32 -17.18
N VAL A 10 -11.34 -33.05 -18.48
CA VAL A 10 -10.07 -32.55 -19.02
C VAL A 10 -9.60 -31.27 -18.33
N GLU A 11 -10.54 -30.41 -17.92
CA GLU A 11 -10.26 -29.17 -17.18
C GLU A 11 -9.68 -29.43 -15.79
N GLU A 12 -10.27 -30.35 -15.03
CA GLU A 12 -9.79 -30.73 -13.71
C GLU A 12 -8.40 -31.40 -13.78
N PHE A 13 -8.15 -32.18 -14.84
CA PHE A 13 -6.83 -32.80 -15.06
C PHE A 13 -5.75 -31.74 -15.29
N LEU A 14 -6.03 -30.74 -16.15
CA LEU A 14 -5.11 -29.63 -16.42
C LEU A 14 -4.87 -28.77 -15.17
N GLN A 15 -5.88 -28.59 -14.31
CA GLN A 15 -5.70 -27.89 -13.03
C GLN A 15 -4.81 -28.68 -12.07
N MET A 16 -5.01 -29.99 -11.97
CA MET A 16 -4.18 -30.85 -11.13
C MET A 16 -2.72 -30.88 -11.57
N GLU A 17 -2.46 -30.88 -12.89
CA GLU A 17 -1.10 -30.84 -13.44
C GLU A 17 -0.38 -29.54 -13.05
N LYS A 18 -1.05 -28.39 -13.17
CA LYS A 18 -0.51 -27.09 -12.73
C LYS A 18 -0.20 -27.05 -11.23
N VAL A 19 -1.07 -27.65 -10.40
CA VAL A 19 -0.85 -27.71 -8.94
C VAL A 19 0.37 -28.57 -8.61
N LYS A 20 0.53 -29.72 -9.27
CA LYS A 20 1.70 -30.60 -9.10
C LYS A 20 2.99 -29.94 -9.54
N GLU A 21 2.95 -29.18 -10.63
CA GLU A 21 4.09 -28.42 -11.12
C GLU A 21 4.55 -27.38 -10.07
N ILE A 22 3.61 -26.60 -9.52
CA ILE A 22 3.87 -25.61 -8.45
C ILE A 22 4.42 -26.29 -7.19
N GLU A 23 3.86 -27.45 -6.80
CA GLU A 23 4.35 -28.24 -5.65
C GLU A 23 5.81 -28.71 -5.84
N THR A 24 6.16 -29.11 -7.06
CA THR A 24 7.53 -29.52 -7.41
C THR A 24 8.50 -28.34 -7.32
N TYR A 25 8.07 -27.14 -7.72
CA TYR A 25 8.88 -25.92 -7.59
C TYR A 25 9.01 -25.44 -6.13
N LEU A 26 7.97 -25.59 -5.31
CA LEU A 26 7.97 -25.18 -3.91
C LEU A 26 8.78 -26.13 -3.01
N SER A 27 8.63 -27.44 -3.20
CA SER A 27 9.34 -28.48 -2.43
C SER A 27 10.86 -28.45 -2.63
N LYS A 28 11.34 -27.85 -3.72
CA LYS A 28 12.77 -27.66 -3.99
C LYS A 28 13.45 -26.71 -2.99
N ASN A 29 12.71 -25.82 -2.33
CA ASN A 29 13.25 -24.87 -1.36
C ASN A 29 12.34 -24.72 -0.12
N LYS A 30 12.78 -25.29 1.01
CA LYS A 30 12.07 -25.24 2.30
C LYS A 30 11.76 -23.82 2.81
N ASN A 31 12.52 -22.80 2.40
CA ASN A 31 12.21 -21.41 2.77
C ASN A 31 11.05 -20.84 1.95
N MET A 32 10.97 -21.18 0.65
CA MET A 32 9.86 -20.77 -0.21
C MET A 32 8.55 -21.45 0.20
N GLU A 33 8.61 -22.73 0.56
CA GLU A 33 7.46 -23.48 1.07
C GLU A 33 6.86 -22.82 2.33
N LYS A 34 7.69 -22.44 3.31
CA LYS A 34 7.24 -21.73 4.52
C LYS A 34 6.58 -20.39 4.22
N VAL A 35 7.15 -19.62 3.30
CA VAL A 35 6.59 -18.32 2.88
C VAL A 35 5.27 -18.53 2.16
N PHE A 36 5.15 -19.56 1.32
CA PHE A 36 3.93 -19.89 0.60
C PHE A 36 2.81 -20.34 1.56
N VAL A 37 3.10 -21.21 2.51
CA VAL A 37 2.14 -21.63 3.56
C VAL A 37 1.72 -20.43 4.42
N PHE A 38 2.64 -19.53 4.77
CA PHE A 38 2.33 -18.30 5.49
C PHE A 38 1.44 -17.36 4.66
N MET A 39 1.70 -17.22 3.35
CA MET A 39 0.90 -16.42 2.43
C MET A 39 -0.52 -17.00 2.27
N LEU A 40 -0.65 -18.32 2.11
CA LEU A 40 -1.96 -18.98 2.05
C LEU A 40 -2.72 -18.86 3.36
N GLY A 41 -2.07 -19.09 4.50
CA GLY A 41 -2.69 -18.95 5.82
C GLY A 41 -3.17 -17.53 6.09
N SER A 42 -2.39 -16.51 5.71
CA SER A 42 -2.80 -15.10 5.85
C SER A 42 -3.93 -14.73 4.89
N LEU A 43 -3.94 -15.24 3.66
CA LEU A 43 -5.04 -15.04 2.71
C LEU A 43 -6.35 -15.68 3.20
N MET A 44 -6.31 -16.91 3.70
CA MET A 44 -7.49 -17.59 4.24
C MET A 44 -8.02 -16.90 5.50
N TYR A 45 -7.12 -16.43 6.38
CA TYR A 45 -7.51 -15.62 7.53
C TYR A 45 -8.19 -14.31 7.11
N CYS A 46 -7.61 -13.60 6.14
CA CYS A 46 -8.19 -12.38 5.59
C CYS A 46 -9.56 -12.62 4.95
N GLN A 47 -9.74 -13.71 4.18
CA GLN A 47 -11.04 -14.06 3.59
C GLN A 47 -12.10 -14.33 4.66
N ASN A 48 -11.76 -15.06 5.71
CA ASN A 48 -12.69 -15.36 6.80
C ASN A 48 -13.10 -14.09 7.57
N VAL A 49 -12.16 -13.17 7.81
CA VAL A 49 -12.43 -11.87 8.44
C VAL A 49 -13.27 -10.96 7.53
N MET A 50 -13.08 -11.01 6.20
CA MET A 50 -13.89 -10.23 5.25
C MET A 50 -15.33 -10.78 5.09
N ALA A 51 -15.52 -12.09 5.21
CA ALA A 51 -16.84 -12.73 5.12
C ALA A 51 -17.73 -12.45 6.35
N CYS A 52 -17.14 -12.20 7.51
CA CYS A 52 -17.85 -11.88 8.75
C CYS A 52 -17.98 -10.36 8.89
N ASN A 53 -18.94 -9.75 8.15
CA ASN A 53 -19.24 -8.31 8.17
C ASN A 53 -17.99 -7.43 8.30
N ALA A 54 -17.25 -7.25 7.21
CA ALA A 54 -16.07 -6.41 7.16
C ALA A 54 -16.37 -4.98 7.65
N ASP A 55 -16.19 -4.77 8.96
CA ASP A 55 -16.29 -3.47 9.58
C ASP A 55 -15.09 -2.63 9.14
N LEU A 56 -15.22 -2.06 7.94
CA LEU A 56 -14.28 -1.15 7.30
C LEU A 56 -13.98 0.08 8.17
N SER A 57 -14.74 0.29 9.25
CA SER A 57 -14.44 1.30 10.27
C SER A 57 -13.04 1.15 10.85
N LYS A 58 -12.57 -0.08 11.11
CA LYS A 58 -11.21 -0.30 11.63
C LYS A 58 -10.13 0.03 10.60
N VAL A 59 -10.36 -0.33 9.35
CA VAL A 59 -9.45 -0.03 8.23
C VAL A 59 -9.39 1.48 7.97
N ASN A 60 -10.53 2.16 7.94
CA ASN A 60 -10.59 3.61 7.80
C ASN A 60 -9.93 4.34 8.98
N LYS A 61 -10.12 3.86 10.22
CA LYS A 61 -9.43 4.42 11.40
C LYS A 61 -7.91 4.26 11.28
N ALA A 62 -7.43 3.08 10.90
CA ALA A 62 -6.01 2.85 10.68
C ALA A 62 -5.45 3.75 9.57
N GLY A 63 -6.17 3.87 8.45
CA GLY A 63 -5.81 4.77 7.35
C GLY A 63 -5.69 6.23 7.80
N ASN A 64 -6.65 6.74 8.57
CA ASN A 64 -6.62 8.11 9.09
C ASN A 64 -5.47 8.36 10.07
N VAL A 65 -5.09 7.38 10.87
CA VAL A 65 -3.94 7.50 11.77
C VAL A 65 -2.64 7.61 10.97
N ILE A 66 -2.45 6.75 9.97
CA ILE A 66 -1.26 6.78 9.10
C ILE A 66 -1.21 8.10 8.33
N LEU A 67 -2.35 8.56 7.79
CA LEU A 67 -2.45 9.84 7.08
C LEU A 67 -2.00 11.01 7.97
N ASN A 68 -2.50 11.07 9.21
CA ASN A 68 -2.12 12.11 10.17
C ASN A 68 -0.62 12.08 10.50
N ILE A 69 -0.02 10.90 10.64
CA ILE A 69 1.42 10.75 10.88
C ILE A 69 2.21 11.34 9.69
N VAL A 70 1.84 10.96 8.47
CA VAL A 70 2.51 11.44 7.24
C VAL A 70 2.35 12.95 7.08
N GLN A 71 1.15 13.50 7.34
CA GLN A 71 0.90 14.94 7.28
C GLN A 71 1.69 15.72 8.32
N THR A 72 1.78 15.19 9.55
CA THR A 72 2.57 15.80 10.63
C THR A 72 4.06 15.79 10.29
N PHE A 73 4.57 14.66 9.78
CA PHE A 73 5.96 14.56 9.35
C PHE A 73 6.25 15.50 8.17
N GLY A 74 5.37 15.53 7.17
CA GLY A 74 5.48 16.41 6.01
C GLY A 74 5.46 17.90 6.37
N TYR A 75 4.66 18.29 7.37
CA TYR A 75 4.63 19.66 7.92
C TYR A 75 6.00 20.06 8.46
N TRP A 76 6.57 19.27 9.37
CA TRP A 76 7.87 19.55 9.95
C TRP A 76 9.00 19.52 8.92
N ALA A 77 8.95 18.55 7.98
CA ALA A 77 9.92 18.47 6.90
C ALA A 77 9.90 19.70 5.99
N CYS A 78 8.72 20.19 5.59
CA CYS A 78 8.59 21.40 4.76
C CYS A 78 9.14 22.63 5.48
N ILE A 79 8.89 22.79 6.78
CA ILE A 79 9.42 23.92 7.57
C ILE A 79 10.94 23.88 7.60
N VAL A 80 11.52 22.73 7.95
CA VAL A 80 12.98 22.58 8.07
C VAL A 80 13.65 22.85 6.72
N LEU A 81 13.14 22.28 5.63
CA LEU A 81 13.69 22.48 4.29
C LEU A 81 13.54 23.92 3.81
N CYS A 82 12.39 24.56 4.05
CA CYS A 82 12.17 25.96 3.72
C CYS A 82 13.15 26.88 4.46
N ILE A 83 13.43 26.63 5.75
CA ILE A 83 14.41 27.39 6.53
C ILE A 83 15.82 27.19 5.97
N ILE A 84 16.21 25.95 5.65
CA ILE A 84 17.53 25.66 5.08
C ILE A 84 17.73 26.38 3.75
N ASP A 85 16.75 26.36 2.85
CA ASP A 85 16.86 27.04 1.56
C ASP A 85 16.80 28.56 1.69
N LEU A 86 16.03 29.09 2.64
CA LEU A 86 16.07 30.51 3.00
C LEU A 86 17.47 30.93 3.46
N LEU A 87 18.09 30.16 4.36
CA LEU A 87 19.43 30.45 4.86
C LEU A 87 20.47 30.42 3.74
N LYS A 88 20.43 29.43 2.84
CA LYS A 88 21.32 29.39 1.67
C LYS A 88 21.18 30.64 0.81
N HIS A 89 19.95 31.03 0.50
CA HIS A 89 19.70 32.22 -0.31
C HIS A 89 20.06 33.55 0.38
N LEU A 90 19.99 33.59 1.72
CA LEU A 90 20.47 34.71 2.52
C LEU A 90 22.00 34.80 2.48
N PHE A 91 22.71 33.67 2.58
CA PHE A 91 24.17 33.65 2.45
C PHE A 91 24.66 34.05 1.06
N ASP A 92 23.90 33.74 0.01
CA ASP A 92 24.17 34.19 -1.36
C ASP A 92 23.83 35.67 -1.60
N GLY A 93 23.27 36.38 -0.61
CA GLY A 93 22.94 37.82 -0.69
C GLY A 93 21.79 38.16 -1.64
N ASN A 94 21.10 37.16 -2.21
CA ASN A 94 20.06 37.35 -3.23
C ASN A 94 18.65 37.30 -2.62
N THR A 95 18.21 38.41 -2.05
CA THR A 95 16.92 38.53 -1.36
C THR A 95 15.71 38.56 -2.29
N LYS A 96 15.89 38.82 -3.60
CA LYS A 96 14.79 38.91 -4.59
C LYS A 96 14.03 37.60 -4.78
N ASN A 97 14.68 36.46 -4.58
CA ASN A 97 14.08 35.14 -4.86
C ASN A 97 13.42 34.50 -3.63
N ILE A 98 13.50 35.13 -2.45
CA ILE A 98 12.95 34.59 -1.19
C ILE A 98 11.45 34.27 -1.32
N GLY A 99 10.67 35.19 -1.89
CA GLY A 99 9.23 34.99 -2.08
C GLY A 99 8.90 33.79 -2.97
N LYS A 100 9.73 33.52 -3.99
CA LYS A 100 9.55 32.37 -4.90
C LYS A 100 9.77 31.05 -4.15
N ILE A 101 10.78 30.98 -3.30
CA ILE A 101 11.09 29.79 -2.48
C ILE A 101 9.94 29.51 -1.53
N VAL A 102 9.50 30.52 -0.78
CA VAL A 102 8.38 30.40 0.17
C VAL A 102 7.11 29.96 -0.56
N SER A 103 6.78 30.56 -1.71
CA SER A 103 5.61 30.15 -2.50
C SER A 103 5.68 28.70 -2.97
N GLY A 104 6.87 28.21 -3.35
CA GLY A 104 7.07 26.81 -3.75
C GLY A 104 6.81 25.83 -2.60
N TYR A 105 7.33 26.14 -1.41
CA TYR A 105 7.08 25.33 -0.21
C TYR A 105 5.63 25.40 0.27
N VAL A 106 4.94 26.54 0.13
CA VAL A 106 3.51 26.66 0.42
C VAL A 106 2.69 25.79 -0.52
N VAL A 107 2.99 25.78 -1.82
CA VAL A 107 2.31 24.90 -2.78
C VAL A 107 2.59 23.43 -2.47
N ALA A 108 3.84 23.07 -2.21
CA ALA A 108 4.21 21.70 -1.83
C ALA A 108 3.48 21.25 -0.55
N PHE A 109 3.42 22.11 0.46
CA PHE A 109 2.69 21.86 1.70
C PHE A 109 1.19 21.70 1.44
N SER A 110 0.59 22.58 0.65
CA SER A 110 -0.83 22.50 0.31
C SER A 110 -1.19 21.19 -0.40
N ALA A 111 -0.29 20.65 -1.23
CA ALA A 111 -0.50 19.38 -1.92
C ALA A 111 -0.65 18.20 -0.93
N PHE A 112 0.11 18.18 0.17
CA PHE A 112 -0.01 17.12 1.20
C PHE A 112 -1.38 17.04 1.86
N TYR A 113 -2.11 18.16 1.93
CA TYR A 113 -3.45 18.23 2.52
C TYR A 113 -4.56 18.17 1.45
N PHE A 114 -4.28 18.65 0.25
CA PHE A 114 -5.23 18.67 -0.86
C PHE A 114 -5.36 17.31 -1.55
N ILE A 115 -4.27 16.55 -1.66
CA ILE A 115 -4.26 15.23 -2.29
C ILE A 115 -5.23 14.24 -1.61
N PRO A 116 -5.22 14.06 -0.28
CA PRO A 116 -6.17 13.18 0.40
C PRO A 116 -7.63 13.57 0.12
N TRP A 117 -7.92 14.87 0.12
CA TRP A 117 -9.24 15.39 -0.18
C TRP A 117 -9.69 15.08 -1.61
N ILE A 118 -8.81 15.21 -2.62
CA ILE A 118 -9.13 14.81 -4.00
C ILE A 118 -9.43 13.30 -4.08
N PHE A 119 -8.60 12.47 -3.44
CA PHE A 119 -8.83 11.03 -3.45
C PHE A 119 -10.15 10.63 -2.77
N ASP A 120 -10.53 11.33 -1.71
CA ASP A 120 -11.83 11.14 -1.06
C ASP A 120 -13.00 11.55 -1.97
N ILE A 121 -12.86 12.61 -2.79
CA ILE A 121 -13.86 12.99 -3.80
C ILE A 121 -13.96 11.94 -4.90
N ILE A 122 -12.84 11.47 -5.43
CA ILE A 122 -12.83 10.42 -6.44
C ILE A 122 -13.54 9.18 -5.87
N LYS A 123 -13.18 8.79 -4.65
CA LYS A 123 -13.80 7.66 -3.95
C LYS A 123 -15.30 7.87 -3.71
N SER A 124 -15.77 9.10 -3.47
CA SER A 124 -17.20 9.38 -3.27
C SER A 124 -17.99 9.36 -4.58
N ILE A 125 -17.37 9.63 -5.72
CA ILE A 125 -17.99 9.54 -7.05
C ILE A 125 -18.17 8.08 -7.48
N PHE A 126 -17.21 7.22 -7.16
CA PHE A 126 -17.23 5.79 -7.56
C PHE A 126 -17.93 4.86 -6.55
N LYS A 127 -18.50 5.41 -5.48
CA LYS A 127 -19.24 4.67 -4.45
C LYS A 127 -20.74 4.93 -4.58
#